data_AF-A0A957D8U8-F1
#
_entry.id   AF-A0A957D8U8-F1
#
_cell.length_a   1.000
_cell.length_b   1.000
_cell.length_c   1.000
_cell.angle_alpha   90.00
_cell.angle_beta   90.00
_cell.angle_gamma   90.00
#
_symmetry.space_group_name_H-M   'P 1'
#
loop_
_entity.id
_entity.type
_entity.pdbx_description
1 polymer ?
#
loop_
_entity_poly.entity_id
_entity_poly.type
_entity_poly.pdbx_seq_one_letter_code
_entity_poly.pdbx_strand_id
1 'polypeptide(L)'
;SFHATKVCNALEGGIIATHDDALAGRLRRMRNFGFMSTDNVVEEGTNGKMNEISAAMGLTSLAKLDSFIAENYFNYKTYERDLADIPGVTLTLYNEGEKNNYHYIVLQVDEKQTGISRDQLILLLFAENVLARRYFYPGCHRMEPYRTLQPDAGLRLPYTESLVERTLCLPTGTAVSPTDIQKICQIIRFAVENAASIRAQLLHNTTILPTSIYESGDQTNCQTTAAHLQQFRQPHQK
;
A
#
# COMPACT_ATOMS: atom_id res chain seq x y z
N SER A 1 -4.08 11.62 -8.49
CA SER A 1 -3.63 12.11 -7.17
C SER A 1 -2.12 12.32 -7.25
N PHE A 2 -1.62 13.39 -6.61
CA PHE A 2 -0.20 13.74 -6.50
C PHE A 2 0.25 13.82 -5.04
N HIS A 3 -0.38 13.02 -4.17
CA HIS A 3 0.08 12.83 -2.80
C HIS A 3 1.53 12.31 -2.77
N ALA A 4 2.29 12.65 -1.72
CA ALA A 4 3.70 12.29 -1.54
C ALA A 4 4.04 10.81 -1.81
N THR A 5 3.10 9.91 -1.54
CA THR A 5 3.31 8.46 -1.74
C THR A 5 3.06 7.97 -3.15
N LYS A 6 2.62 8.81 -4.10
CA LYS A 6 2.32 8.40 -5.49
C LYS A 6 3.58 8.45 -6.36
N VAL A 7 3.57 7.67 -7.45
CA VAL A 7 4.66 7.61 -8.44
C VAL A 7 5.09 8.98 -8.96
N CYS A 8 4.14 9.90 -9.09
CA CYS A 8 4.37 11.33 -9.32
C CYS A 8 3.74 12.09 -8.16
N ASN A 9 4.48 13.00 -7.52
CA ASN A 9 4.01 13.73 -6.35
C ASN A 9 4.24 15.23 -6.45
N ALA A 10 3.41 15.97 -5.72
CA ALA A 10 3.40 17.44 -5.63
C ALA A 10 3.38 17.88 -4.16
N LEU A 11 3.97 17.08 -3.27
CA LEU A 11 3.70 17.05 -1.82
C LEU A 11 2.26 16.62 -1.54
N GLU A 12 1.31 17.49 -1.85
CA GLU A 12 -0.12 17.24 -1.85
C GLU A 12 -0.74 17.80 -3.14
N GLY A 13 -1.77 17.13 -3.64
CA GLY A 13 -2.53 17.66 -4.77
C GLY A 13 -3.22 16.62 -5.64
N GLY A 14 -3.84 17.13 -6.69
CA GLY A 14 -4.56 16.32 -7.67
C GLY A 14 -4.83 17.10 -8.94
N ILE A 15 -5.27 16.37 -9.95
CA ILE A 15 -5.68 16.90 -11.23
C ILE A 15 -6.97 16.20 -11.65
N ILE A 16 -7.89 16.97 -12.22
CA ILE A 16 -9.02 16.44 -12.97
C ILE A 16 -8.71 16.72 -14.44
N ALA A 17 -8.67 15.67 -15.26
CA ALA A 17 -8.46 15.75 -16.69
C ALA A 17 -9.76 15.38 -17.41
N THR A 18 -10.10 16.14 -18.46
CA THR A 18 -11.29 15.92 -19.30
C THR A 18 -11.03 16.48 -20.70
N HIS A 19 -11.72 15.93 -21.70
CA HIS A 19 -11.76 16.46 -23.06
C HIS A 19 -12.94 17.45 -23.28
N ASP A 20 -13.74 17.69 -22.25
CA ASP A 20 -14.87 18.63 -22.29
C ASP A 20 -14.43 20.01 -21.75
N ASP A 21 -14.30 20.98 -22.66
CA ASP A 21 -13.90 22.36 -22.32
C ASP A 21 -14.91 23.07 -21.42
N ALA A 22 -16.21 22.80 -21.58
CA ALA A 22 -17.24 23.38 -20.74
C ALA A 22 -17.11 22.87 -19.30
N LEU A 23 -16.91 21.56 -19.13
CA LEU A 23 -16.61 20.95 -17.83
C LEU A 23 -15.30 21.47 -17.24
N ALA A 24 -14.24 21.59 -18.05
CA ALA A 24 -12.95 22.11 -17.57
C ALA A 24 -13.06 23.56 -17.10
N GLY A 25 -13.78 24.41 -17.83
CA GLY A 25 -14.08 25.80 -17.44
C GLY A 25 -14.87 25.85 -16.14
N ARG A 26 -15.90 25.00 -16.01
CA ARG A 26 -16.71 24.84 -14.80
C ARG A 26 -15.84 24.48 -13.58
N LEU A 27 -15.05 23.42 -13.68
CA LEU A 27 -14.17 22.95 -12.60
C LEU A 27 -13.12 23.99 -12.19
N ARG A 28 -12.59 24.80 -13.13
CA ARG A 28 -11.66 25.91 -12.83
C ARG A 28 -12.31 27.00 -11.98
N ARG A 29 -13.59 27.30 -12.22
CA ARG A 29 -14.36 28.22 -11.37
C ARG A 29 -14.66 27.59 -10.01
N MET A 30 -15.20 26.36 -10.00
CA MET A 30 -15.56 25.66 -8.75
C MET A 30 -14.37 25.50 -7.80
N ARG A 31 -13.15 25.22 -8.29
CA ARG A 31 -11.96 25.15 -7.42
C ARG A 31 -11.51 26.50 -6.84
N ASN A 32 -12.05 27.61 -7.36
CA ASN A 32 -11.77 28.97 -6.95
C ASN A 32 -13.06 29.68 -6.52
N PHE A 33 -13.83 29.06 -5.61
CA PHE A 33 -15.04 29.63 -5.02
C PHE A 33 -16.17 29.99 -6.01
N GLY A 34 -16.10 29.53 -7.26
CA GLY A 34 -17.12 29.79 -8.29
C GLY A 34 -16.97 31.12 -9.03
N PHE A 35 -15.85 31.83 -8.85
CA PHE A 35 -15.63 33.13 -9.49
C PHE A 35 -15.48 33.02 -11.01
N MET A 36 -16.27 33.81 -11.75
CA MET A 36 -16.05 34.09 -13.18
C MET A 36 -15.23 35.37 -13.37
N SER A 37 -15.40 36.35 -12.50
CA SER A 37 -14.63 37.61 -12.44
C SER A 37 -14.62 38.15 -11.00
N THR A 38 -13.94 39.27 -10.76
CA THR A 38 -14.00 39.98 -9.48
C THR A 38 -15.45 40.20 -9.07
N ASP A 39 -15.80 39.84 -7.84
CA ASP A 39 -17.12 39.97 -7.23
C ASP A 39 -18.29 39.29 -7.97
N ASN A 40 -18.00 38.35 -8.89
CA ASN A 40 -19.01 37.62 -9.65
C ASN A 40 -18.87 36.10 -9.47
N VAL A 41 -19.74 35.53 -8.66
CA VAL A 41 -19.86 34.09 -8.41
C VAL A 41 -21.03 33.54 -9.20
N VAL A 42 -20.76 32.59 -10.11
CA VAL A 42 -21.78 32.02 -11.00
C VAL A 42 -22.12 30.56 -10.66
N GLU A 43 -21.37 29.95 -9.73
CA GLU A 43 -21.48 28.55 -9.36
C GLU A 43 -21.07 28.34 -7.89
N GLU A 44 -21.57 27.28 -7.27
CA GLU A 44 -21.05 26.81 -5.98
C GLU A 44 -19.61 26.32 -6.14
N GLY A 45 -18.71 26.80 -5.28
CA GLY A 45 -17.31 26.44 -5.33
C GLY A 45 -16.67 26.32 -3.95
N THR A 46 -15.47 25.77 -3.93
CA THR A 46 -14.61 25.63 -2.75
C THR A 46 -13.21 26.13 -3.04
N ASN A 47 -12.30 26.05 -2.07
CA ASN A 47 -10.88 26.29 -2.29
C ASN A 47 -10.16 24.98 -2.62
N GLY A 48 -10.05 24.67 -3.91
CA GLY A 48 -9.32 23.50 -4.42
C GLY A 48 -8.07 23.88 -5.23
N LYS A 49 -7.49 25.07 -4.98
CA LYS A 49 -6.33 25.57 -5.72
C LYS A 49 -5.06 24.83 -5.29
N MET A 50 -4.25 24.44 -6.27
CA MET A 50 -2.86 24.02 -6.03
C MET A 50 -1.99 25.27 -5.89
N ASN A 51 -1.12 25.31 -4.89
CA ASN A 51 -0.17 26.42 -4.73
C ASN A 51 1.07 26.21 -5.61
N GLU A 52 1.85 27.28 -5.80
CA GLU A 52 3.02 27.28 -6.70
C GLU A 52 4.13 26.31 -6.23
N ILE A 53 4.28 26.08 -4.92
CA ILE A 53 5.30 25.15 -4.40
C ILE A 53 4.94 23.70 -4.77
N SER A 54 3.68 23.31 -4.59
CA SER A 54 3.16 22.01 -5.03
C SER A 54 3.28 21.86 -6.55
N ALA A 55 2.96 22.90 -7.31
CA ALA A 55 3.13 22.88 -8.77
C ALA A 55 4.59 22.69 -9.19
N ALA A 56 5.53 23.41 -8.57
CA ALA A 56 6.97 23.27 -8.84
C ALA A 56 7.49 21.86 -8.51
N MET A 57 7.07 21.28 -7.38
CA MET A 57 7.40 19.90 -7.03
C MET A 57 6.79 18.91 -8.04
N GLY A 58 5.53 19.11 -8.41
CA GLY A 58 4.83 18.30 -9.41
C GLY A 58 5.51 18.30 -10.77
N LEU A 59 5.94 19.47 -11.27
CA LEU A 59 6.68 19.61 -12.52
C LEU A 59 8.03 18.89 -12.45
N THR A 60 8.74 19.02 -11.33
CA THR A 60 10.02 18.34 -11.10
C THR A 60 9.85 16.82 -11.07
N SER A 61 8.81 16.33 -10.39
CA SER A 61 8.46 14.90 -10.33
C SER A 61 8.05 14.36 -11.70
N LEU A 62 7.23 15.11 -12.44
CA LEU A 62 6.76 14.72 -13.78
C LEU A 62 7.92 14.60 -14.78
N ALA A 63 8.91 15.50 -14.72
CA ALA A 63 10.11 15.42 -15.54
C ALA A 63 10.96 14.15 -15.30
N LYS A 64 10.74 13.44 -14.18
CA LYS A 64 11.43 12.19 -13.82
C LYS A 64 10.53 10.96 -13.90
N LEU A 65 9.27 11.10 -14.32
CA LEU A 65 8.27 10.04 -14.27
C LEU A 65 8.73 8.77 -15.01
N ASP A 66 9.28 8.89 -16.21
CA ASP A 66 9.75 7.73 -16.98
C ASP A 66 10.86 6.96 -16.25
N SER A 67 11.77 7.66 -15.56
CA SER A 67 12.80 7.01 -14.76
C SER A 67 12.24 6.29 -13.52
N PHE A 68 11.21 6.86 -12.88
CA PHE A 68 10.53 6.19 -11.76
C PHE A 68 9.79 4.93 -12.22
N ILE A 69 9.15 4.98 -13.39
CA ILE A 69 8.46 3.83 -13.98
C ILE A 69 9.46 2.73 -14.33
N ALA A 70 10.61 3.07 -14.92
CA ALA A 70 11.65 2.11 -15.25
C ALA A 70 12.21 1.40 -14.01
N GLU A 71 12.46 2.14 -12.93
CA GLU A 71 12.91 1.58 -11.66
C GLU A 71 11.84 0.67 -11.03
N ASN A 72 10.59 1.11 -11.01
CA ASN A 72 9.48 0.30 -10.49
C ASN A 72 9.30 -1.00 -11.30
N TYR A 73 9.48 -0.94 -12.63
CA TYR A 73 9.43 -2.11 -13.49
C TYR A 73 10.54 -3.11 -13.15
N PHE A 74 11.78 -2.62 -12.98
CA PHE A 74 12.91 -3.46 -12.55
C PHE A 74 12.63 -4.12 -11.20
N ASN A 75 12.14 -3.35 -10.23
CA ASN A 75 11.78 -3.86 -8.91
C ASN A 75 10.68 -4.92 -9.00
N TYR A 76 9.62 -4.64 -9.77
CA TYR A 76 8.53 -5.59 -10.01
C TYR A 76 9.03 -6.91 -10.60
N LYS A 77 9.88 -6.87 -11.63
CA LYS A 77 10.46 -8.08 -12.24
C LYS A 77 11.38 -8.84 -11.30
N THR A 78 12.08 -8.14 -10.41
CA THR A 78 12.91 -8.77 -9.37
C THR A 78 12.03 -9.52 -8.37
N TYR A 79 10.96 -8.89 -7.87
CA TYR A 79 9.99 -9.54 -7.00
C TYR A 79 9.29 -10.72 -7.69
N GLU A 80 8.86 -10.55 -8.94
CA GLU A 80 8.22 -11.61 -9.74
C GLU A 80 9.09 -12.85 -9.83
N ARG A 81 10.38 -12.67 -10.16
CA ARG A 81 11.35 -13.77 -10.24
C ARG A 81 11.59 -14.42 -8.88
N ASP A 82 11.86 -13.64 -7.83
CA ASP A 82 12.37 -14.15 -6.55
C ASP A 82 11.28 -14.77 -5.66
N LEU A 83 10.00 -14.51 -5.98
CA LEU A 83 8.84 -15.06 -5.28
C LEU A 83 8.10 -16.15 -6.08
N ALA A 84 8.50 -16.44 -7.32
CA ALA A 84 7.77 -17.32 -8.24
C ALA A 84 7.61 -18.77 -7.75
N ASP A 85 8.55 -19.26 -6.95
CA ASP A 85 8.65 -20.65 -6.49
C ASP A 85 8.15 -20.85 -5.06
N ILE A 86 7.57 -19.83 -4.41
CA ILE A 86 7.04 -19.92 -3.04
C ILE A 86 5.56 -20.33 -3.09
N PRO A 87 5.19 -21.55 -2.67
CA PRO A 87 3.79 -22.00 -2.72
C PRO A 87 2.87 -21.14 -1.88
N GLY A 88 1.66 -20.85 -2.39
CA GLY A 88 0.67 -20.02 -1.71
C GLY A 88 0.98 -18.51 -1.69
N VAL A 89 2.09 -18.07 -2.29
CA VAL A 89 2.42 -16.67 -2.47
C VAL A 89 2.27 -16.31 -3.95
N THR A 90 1.57 -15.21 -4.25
CA THR A 90 1.33 -14.82 -5.64
C THR A 90 1.38 -13.31 -5.80
N LEU A 91 2.19 -12.83 -6.75
CA LEU A 91 2.17 -11.44 -7.16
C LEU A 91 1.01 -11.14 -8.09
N THR A 92 0.43 -9.96 -7.94
CA THR A 92 -0.51 -9.44 -8.93
C THR A 92 0.26 -9.13 -10.21
N LEU A 93 -0.17 -9.75 -11.31
CA LEU A 93 0.46 -9.57 -12.61
C LEU A 93 -0.06 -8.32 -13.30
N TYR A 94 0.85 -7.58 -13.95
CA TYR A 94 0.50 -6.48 -14.83
C TYR A 94 0.33 -6.99 -16.26
N ASN A 95 -0.60 -6.40 -17.01
CA ASN A 95 -0.70 -6.66 -18.45
C ASN A 95 0.44 -5.93 -19.18
N GLU A 96 1.48 -6.64 -19.61
CA GLU A 96 2.63 -6.05 -20.30
C GLU A 96 2.31 -5.49 -21.70
N GLY A 97 1.14 -5.81 -22.27
CA GLY A 97 0.63 -5.14 -23.47
C GLY A 97 0.20 -3.68 -23.22
N GLU A 98 0.11 -3.26 -21.96
CA GLU A 98 -0.30 -1.92 -21.55
C GLU A 98 0.85 -1.14 -20.89
N LYS A 99 0.75 0.20 -20.92
CA LYS A 99 1.67 1.08 -20.21
C LYS A 99 1.31 1.13 -18.72
N ASN A 100 2.06 0.38 -17.92
CA ASN A 100 1.92 0.35 -16.47
C ASN A 100 3.02 1.16 -15.77
N ASN A 101 2.72 1.70 -14.59
CA ASN A 101 3.69 2.45 -13.78
C ASN A 101 4.37 1.61 -12.68
N TYR A 102 3.91 0.38 -12.47
CA TYR A 102 4.43 -0.61 -11.52
C TYR A 102 4.58 -0.11 -10.06
N HIS A 103 3.83 0.94 -9.70
CA HIS A 103 3.98 1.63 -8.42
C HIS A 103 3.55 0.78 -7.20
N TYR A 104 2.79 -0.30 -7.43
CA TYR A 104 2.34 -1.20 -6.37
C TYR A 104 2.84 -2.62 -6.59
N ILE A 105 3.59 -3.15 -5.62
CA ILE A 105 3.97 -4.56 -5.56
C ILE A 105 2.94 -5.27 -4.69
N VAL A 106 1.86 -5.75 -5.29
CA VAL A 106 0.73 -6.37 -4.57
C VAL A 106 0.93 -7.88 -4.50
N LEU A 107 1.13 -8.39 -3.28
CA LEU A 107 1.28 -9.80 -2.95
C LEU A 107 -0.03 -10.36 -2.39
N GLN A 108 -0.42 -11.55 -2.81
CA GLN A 108 -1.49 -12.35 -2.22
C GLN A 108 -0.90 -13.54 -1.46
N VAL A 109 -1.44 -13.80 -0.27
CA VAL A 109 -1.04 -14.91 0.62
C VAL A 109 -2.23 -15.84 0.80
N ASP A 110 -2.10 -17.08 0.33
CA ASP A 110 -3.05 -18.16 0.61
C ASP A 110 -2.62 -18.91 1.88
N GLU A 111 -3.23 -18.53 3.01
CA GLU A 111 -2.93 -19.11 4.33
C GLU A 111 -3.06 -20.63 4.36
N LYS A 112 -3.95 -21.23 3.54
CA LYS A 112 -4.13 -22.69 3.52
C LYS A 112 -2.89 -23.39 2.94
N GLN A 113 -2.19 -22.74 2.02
CA GLN A 113 -0.98 -23.27 1.41
C GLN A 113 0.28 -22.84 2.17
N THR A 114 0.36 -21.57 2.58
CA THR A 114 1.55 -21.02 3.24
C THR A 114 1.64 -21.43 4.70
N GLY A 115 0.52 -21.78 5.35
CA GLY A 115 0.47 -21.98 6.78
C GLY A 115 0.68 -20.70 7.60
N ILE A 116 0.65 -19.53 6.98
CA ILE A 116 0.77 -18.24 7.67
C ILE A 116 -0.19 -17.23 7.05
N SER A 117 -0.92 -16.49 7.89
CA SER A 117 -1.85 -15.48 7.40
C SER A 117 -1.13 -14.24 6.87
N ARG A 118 -1.81 -13.46 6.02
CA ARG A 118 -1.31 -12.16 5.53
C ARG A 118 -0.93 -11.24 6.69
N ASP A 119 -1.74 -11.18 7.74
CA ASP A 119 -1.50 -10.33 8.91
C ASP A 119 -0.28 -10.81 9.72
N GLN A 120 -0.09 -12.12 9.90
CA GLN A 120 1.10 -12.68 10.53
C GLN A 120 2.37 -12.37 9.73
N LEU A 121 2.31 -12.50 8.39
CA LEU A 121 3.43 -12.14 7.52
C LEU A 121 3.78 -10.65 7.63
N ILE A 122 2.79 -9.75 7.71
CA ILE A 122 3.04 -8.33 7.94
C ILE A 122 3.78 -8.08 9.26
N LEU A 123 3.39 -8.75 10.34
CA LEU A 123 4.06 -8.59 11.64
C LEU A 123 5.52 -9.04 11.58
N LEU A 124 5.82 -10.15 10.89
CA LEU A 124 7.19 -10.60 10.67
C LEU A 124 8.00 -9.60 9.83
N LEU A 125 7.42 -9.08 8.76
CA LEU A 125 8.07 -8.06 7.93
C LEU A 125 8.36 -6.80 8.76
N PHE A 126 7.42 -6.36 9.60
CA PHE A 126 7.62 -5.21 10.48
C PHE A 126 8.73 -5.44 11.49
N ALA A 127 8.86 -6.68 11.99
CA ALA A 127 9.94 -7.05 12.90
C ALA A 127 11.33 -6.89 12.30
N GLU A 128 11.44 -7.11 11.00
CA GLU A 128 12.66 -6.94 10.22
C GLU A 128 12.76 -5.53 9.59
N ASN A 129 11.99 -4.56 10.09
CA ASN A 129 11.93 -3.18 9.61
C ASN A 129 11.44 -3.02 8.15
N VAL A 130 10.69 -3.99 7.63
CA VAL A 130 10.05 -3.94 6.32
C VAL A 130 8.59 -3.50 6.47
N LEU A 131 8.32 -2.23 6.19
CA LEU A 131 6.99 -1.63 6.39
C LEU A 131 6.01 -1.91 5.23
N ALA A 132 5.56 -3.16 5.09
CA ALA A 132 4.46 -3.52 4.21
C ALA A 132 3.12 -2.84 4.59
N ARG A 133 2.15 -2.82 3.66
CA ARG A 133 0.84 -2.18 3.87
C ARG A 133 -0.31 -3.08 3.43
N ARG A 134 -1.47 -2.96 4.08
CA ARG A 134 -2.71 -3.64 3.68
C ARG A 134 -3.50 -2.73 2.74
N TYR A 135 -3.01 -2.49 1.54
CA TYR A 135 -3.76 -1.70 0.55
C TYR A 135 -4.67 -2.61 -0.28
N PHE A 136 -5.99 -2.59 -0.09
CA PHE A 136 -6.77 -1.88 0.94
C PHE A 136 -7.36 -2.85 1.97
N TYR A 137 -7.49 -2.41 3.21
CA TYR A 137 -8.09 -3.18 4.29
C TYR A 137 -8.67 -2.28 5.40
N PRO A 138 -9.85 -2.61 5.96
CA PRO A 138 -10.82 -3.54 5.38
C PRO A 138 -11.42 -2.95 4.09
N GLY A 139 -12.36 -3.65 3.45
CA GLY A 139 -13.16 -3.01 2.38
C GLY A 139 -13.92 -1.79 2.94
N CYS A 140 -14.16 -0.77 2.11
CA CYS A 140 -14.81 0.48 2.56
C CYS A 140 -16.16 0.23 3.26
N HIS A 141 -16.90 -0.81 2.86
CA HIS A 141 -18.17 -1.20 3.47
C HIS A 141 -18.06 -1.66 4.94
N ARG A 142 -16.86 -1.97 5.40
CA ARG A 142 -16.56 -2.29 6.82
C ARG A 142 -16.03 -1.09 7.61
N MET A 143 -15.82 0.06 6.97
CA MET A 143 -15.41 1.30 7.64
C MET A 143 -16.64 2.14 8.01
N GLU A 144 -16.53 2.95 9.07
CA GLU A 144 -17.56 3.95 9.36
C GLU A 144 -17.54 5.10 8.34
N PRO A 145 -18.68 5.72 7.99
CA PRO A 145 -20.04 5.40 8.48
C PRO A 145 -20.72 4.25 7.71
N TYR A 146 -20.09 3.71 6.67
CA TYR A 146 -20.70 2.72 5.76
C TYR A 146 -21.10 1.43 6.45
N ARG A 147 -20.30 0.97 7.42
CA ARG A 147 -20.60 -0.20 8.24
C ARG A 147 -21.92 -0.05 8.99
N THR A 148 -22.16 1.11 9.60
CA THR A 148 -23.42 1.38 10.31
C THR A 148 -24.59 1.54 9.34
N LEU A 149 -24.37 2.24 8.22
CA LEU A 149 -25.43 2.49 7.23
C LEU A 149 -25.83 1.23 6.44
N GLN A 150 -24.91 0.28 6.27
CA GLN A 150 -25.12 -0.97 5.53
C GLN A 150 -24.41 -2.15 6.22
N PRO A 151 -24.93 -2.64 7.37
CA PRO A 151 -24.27 -3.69 8.16
C PRO A 151 -24.09 -5.00 7.39
N ASP A 152 -25.02 -5.32 6.49
CA ASP A 152 -25.01 -6.56 5.70
C ASP A 152 -24.27 -6.45 4.36
N ALA A 153 -23.59 -5.32 4.09
CA ALA A 153 -22.90 -5.11 2.81
C ALA A 153 -21.84 -6.20 2.52
N GLY A 154 -21.20 -6.75 3.55
CA GLY A 154 -20.22 -7.82 3.40
C GLY A 154 -20.80 -9.10 2.78
N LEU A 155 -22.07 -9.43 3.06
CA LEU A 155 -22.74 -10.60 2.48
C LEU A 155 -22.90 -10.50 0.95
N ARG A 156 -22.97 -9.26 0.43
CA ARG A 156 -23.07 -8.97 -1.01
C ARG A 156 -21.71 -8.77 -1.69
N LEU A 157 -20.62 -8.72 -0.91
CA LEU A 157 -19.26 -8.44 -1.38
C LEU A 157 -18.26 -9.56 -1.02
N PRO A 158 -18.59 -10.85 -1.22
CA PRO A 158 -17.75 -11.97 -0.75
C PRO A 158 -16.35 -11.97 -1.39
N TYR A 159 -16.23 -11.52 -2.64
CA TYR A 159 -14.94 -11.40 -3.31
C TYR A 159 -14.07 -10.28 -2.72
N THR A 160 -14.68 -9.16 -2.33
CA THR A 160 -13.96 -8.08 -1.66
C THR A 160 -13.45 -8.56 -0.31
N GLU A 161 -14.31 -9.21 0.50
CA GLU A 161 -13.93 -9.76 1.81
C GLU A 161 -12.73 -10.71 1.67
N SER A 162 -12.84 -11.67 0.74
CA SER A 162 -11.76 -12.62 0.49
C SER A 162 -10.47 -11.94 -0.01
N LEU A 163 -10.57 -10.90 -0.84
CA LEU A 163 -9.40 -10.21 -1.38
C LEU A 163 -8.66 -9.41 -0.31
N VAL A 164 -9.36 -8.62 0.49
CA VAL A 164 -8.71 -7.74 1.48
C VAL A 164 -8.02 -8.52 2.60
N GLU A 165 -8.44 -9.76 2.87
CA GLU A 165 -7.80 -10.65 3.85
C GLU A 165 -6.45 -11.20 3.39
N ARG A 166 -6.24 -11.34 2.06
CA ARG A 166 -5.04 -11.99 1.50
C ARG A 166 -4.02 -11.04 0.88
N THR A 167 -4.38 -9.79 0.58
CA THR A 167 -3.49 -8.85 -0.13
C THR A 167 -2.61 -8.01 0.78
N LEU A 168 -1.32 -7.87 0.48
CA LEU A 168 -0.45 -6.83 1.04
C LEU A 168 0.35 -6.14 -0.07
N CYS A 169 0.84 -4.94 0.20
CA CYS A 169 1.76 -4.22 -0.67
C CYS A 169 3.16 -4.22 -0.07
N LEU A 170 4.14 -4.63 -0.86
CA LEU A 170 5.56 -4.60 -0.52
C LEU A 170 6.19 -3.24 -0.89
N PRO A 171 7.29 -2.85 -0.21
CA PRO A 171 8.06 -1.66 -0.58
C PRO A 171 8.57 -1.68 -2.02
N THR A 172 8.56 -0.53 -2.68
CA THR A 172 9.17 -0.30 -4.00
C THR A 172 9.52 1.18 -4.17
N GLY A 173 9.97 1.58 -5.36
CA GLY A 173 10.46 2.91 -5.68
C GLY A 173 11.98 3.04 -5.64
N THR A 174 12.48 4.22 -5.96
CA THR A 174 13.92 4.51 -6.13
C THR A 174 14.75 4.39 -4.85
N ALA A 175 14.11 4.30 -3.69
CA ALA A 175 14.76 4.10 -2.41
C ALA A 175 14.92 2.62 -2.02
N VAL A 176 14.31 1.70 -2.78
CA VAL A 176 14.37 0.26 -2.52
C VAL A 176 15.40 -0.36 -3.45
N SER A 177 16.51 -0.81 -2.88
CA SER A 177 17.60 -1.41 -3.66
C SER A 177 17.30 -2.88 -4.03
N PRO A 178 18.00 -3.45 -5.03
CA PRO A 178 17.88 -4.88 -5.35
C PRO A 178 18.18 -5.78 -4.14
N THR A 179 19.13 -5.38 -3.29
CA THR A 179 19.47 -6.09 -2.06
C THR A 179 18.34 -6.05 -1.04
N ASP A 180 17.59 -4.95 -0.97
CA ASP A 180 16.42 -4.86 -0.08
C ASP A 180 15.30 -5.77 -0.57
N ILE A 181 15.06 -5.83 -1.88
CA ILE A 181 14.11 -6.77 -2.48
C ILE A 181 14.47 -8.22 -2.15
N GLN A 182 15.74 -8.58 -2.29
CA GLN A 182 16.23 -9.93 -1.94
C GLN A 182 15.98 -10.27 -0.48
N LYS A 183 16.31 -9.35 0.45
CA LYS A 183 16.03 -9.54 1.89
C LYS A 183 14.54 -9.75 2.15
N ILE A 184 13.69 -8.94 1.53
CA ILE A 184 12.23 -9.05 1.67
C ILE A 184 11.75 -10.42 1.19
N CYS A 185 12.22 -10.88 0.02
CA CYS A 185 11.86 -12.19 -0.51
C CYS A 185 12.36 -13.34 0.37
N GLN A 186 13.57 -13.22 0.94
CA GLN A 186 14.11 -14.19 1.88
C GLN A 186 13.30 -14.28 3.18
N ILE A 187 12.85 -13.14 3.73
CA ILE A 187 11.97 -13.11 4.91
C ILE A 187 10.65 -13.82 4.61
N ILE A 188 10.04 -13.54 3.46
CA ILE A 188 8.79 -14.19 3.04
C ILE A 188 8.99 -15.69 2.89
N ARG A 189 10.06 -16.12 2.21
CA ARG A 189 10.39 -17.53 2.03
C ARG A 189 10.58 -18.24 3.36
N PHE A 190 11.39 -17.66 4.25
CA PHE A 190 11.62 -18.19 5.60
C PHE A 190 10.30 -18.34 6.37
N ALA A 191 9.43 -17.33 6.29
CA ALA A 191 8.14 -17.34 6.98
C ALA A 191 7.23 -18.48 6.49
N VAL A 192 7.20 -18.74 5.18
CA VAL A 192 6.42 -19.83 4.58
C VAL A 192 7.02 -21.20 4.93
N GLU A 193 8.33 -21.37 4.80
CA GLU A 193 9.03 -22.64 5.09
C GLU A 193 8.94 -23.04 6.57
N ASN A 194 8.84 -22.06 7.48
CA ASN A 194 8.83 -22.28 8.93
C ASN A 194 7.47 -21.98 9.59
N ALA A 195 6.39 -21.92 8.80
CA ALA A 195 5.10 -21.42 9.24
C ALA A 195 4.53 -22.13 10.49
N ALA A 196 4.71 -23.45 10.59
CA ALA A 196 4.25 -24.22 11.75
C ALA A 196 4.95 -23.81 13.06
N SER A 197 6.27 -23.63 13.01
CA SER A 197 7.08 -23.20 14.16
C SER A 197 6.73 -21.78 14.58
N ILE A 198 6.66 -20.87 13.60
CA ILE A 198 6.26 -19.48 13.81
C ILE A 198 4.89 -19.39 14.46
N ARG A 199 3.91 -20.15 13.95
CA ARG A 199 2.54 -20.16 14.50
C ARG A 199 2.51 -20.64 15.94
N ALA A 200 3.24 -21.72 16.26
CA ALA A 200 3.31 -22.24 17.62
C ALA A 200 3.86 -21.17 18.60
N GLN A 201 4.89 -20.44 18.19
CA GLN A 201 5.49 -19.38 19.01
C GLN A 201 4.59 -18.13 19.14
N LEU A 202 3.90 -17.72 18.06
CA LEU A 202 2.94 -16.62 18.12
C LEU A 202 1.76 -16.92 19.05
N LEU A 203 1.31 -18.18 19.10
CA LEU A 203 0.24 -18.61 20.02
C LEU A 203 0.71 -18.62 21.48
N HIS A 204 1.96 -19.00 21.75
CA HIS A 204 2.54 -19.00 23.11
C HIS A 204 2.78 -17.59 23.65
N ASN A 205 3.01 -16.59 22.78
CA ASN A 205 3.27 -15.20 23.16
C ASN A 205 2.03 -14.30 23.08
N THR A 206 0.84 -14.84 23.43
CA THR A 206 -0.48 -14.21 23.25
C THR A 206 -0.70 -12.87 23.99
N THR A 207 0.30 -12.38 24.75
CA THR A 207 0.27 -11.08 25.42
C THR A 207 0.55 -9.89 24.48
N ILE A 208 1.02 -10.09 23.24
CA ILE A 208 1.54 -8.99 22.39
C ILE A 208 0.95 -8.98 20.96
N LEU A 209 -0.33 -9.28 20.80
CA LEU A 209 -1.05 -8.92 19.58
C LEU A 209 -2.12 -7.88 19.93
N PRO A 210 -1.77 -6.58 19.98
CA PRO A 210 -2.80 -5.57 20.02
C PRO A 210 -3.55 -5.67 18.69
N THR A 211 -4.84 -5.97 18.76
CA THR A 211 -5.79 -5.71 17.68
C THR A 211 -5.79 -4.23 17.25
N SER A 212 -5.14 -3.36 18.04
CA SER A 212 -5.13 -1.90 17.93
C SER A 212 -3.84 -1.25 17.42
N ILE A 213 -2.81 -1.97 16.95
CA ILE A 213 -1.57 -1.33 16.43
C ILE A 213 -1.84 -0.37 15.26
N TYR A 214 -3.03 -0.44 14.66
CA TYR A 214 -3.38 0.26 13.42
C TYR A 214 -4.38 1.40 13.59
N GLU A 215 -4.93 1.64 14.79
CA GLU A 215 -5.96 2.67 14.99
C GLU A 215 -5.41 4.08 15.25
N SER A 216 -4.11 4.23 15.59
CA SER A 216 -3.56 5.53 16.01
C SER A 216 -2.44 6.11 15.13
N GLY A 217 -1.95 5.39 14.12
CA GLY A 217 -0.76 5.83 13.38
C GLY A 217 0.52 5.92 14.23
N ASP A 218 0.50 5.33 15.44
CA ASP A 218 1.60 5.37 16.39
C ASP A 218 2.58 4.21 16.15
N GLN A 219 3.78 4.56 15.68
CA GLN A 219 4.84 3.61 15.29
C GLN A 219 5.55 2.95 16.47
N THR A 220 5.32 3.40 17.71
CA THR A 220 6.03 2.91 18.89
C THR A 220 5.68 1.47 19.25
N ASN A 221 4.45 1.02 19.00
CA ASN A 221 4.00 -0.31 19.44
C ASN A 221 4.44 -1.45 18.50
N CYS A 222 4.85 -1.14 17.25
CA CYS A 222 5.47 -2.10 16.34
C CYS A 222 6.87 -2.54 16.79
N GLN A 223 7.63 -1.66 17.46
CA GLN A 223 9.02 -1.93 17.86
C GLN A 223 9.11 -3.00 18.97
N THR A 224 8.10 -3.11 19.83
CA THR A 224 8.09 -4.08 20.93
C THR A 224 7.86 -5.52 20.45
N THR A 225 6.96 -5.72 19.47
CA THR A 225 6.76 -7.03 18.82
C THR A 225 7.94 -7.37 17.91
N ALA A 226 8.53 -6.37 17.25
CA ALA A 226 9.74 -6.50 16.44
C ALA A 226 10.96 -6.97 17.25
N ALA A 227 11.19 -6.37 18.42
CA ALA A 227 12.32 -6.71 19.29
C ALA A 227 12.25 -8.16 19.81
N HIS A 228 11.06 -8.68 20.07
CA HIS A 228 10.88 -10.10 20.40
C HIS A 228 11.21 -10.97 19.20
N LEU A 229 10.72 -10.63 18.00
CA LEU A 229 10.97 -11.33 16.74
C LEU A 229 12.46 -11.29 16.26
N GLN A 230 13.26 -10.34 16.76
CA GLN A 230 14.71 -10.31 16.51
C GLN A 230 15.53 -11.21 17.45
N GLN A 231 15.01 -11.60 18.63
CA GLN A 231 15.68 -12.56 19.53
C GLN A 231 15.76 -13.98 18.93
N PHE A 232 15.03 -14.25 17.84
CA PHE A 232 15.01 -15.52 17.12
C PHE A 232 16.23 -15.74 16.20
N ARG A 233 17.20 -14.80 16.16
CA ARG A 233 18.45 -14.93 15.39
C ARG A 233 19.60 -15.66 16.09
N GLN A 234 19.48 -16.05 17.36
CA GLN A 234 20.54 -16.88 17.95
C GLN A 234 20.31 -18.34 17.53
N PRO A 235 21.16 -18.93 16.67
CA PRO A 235 21.15 -20.37 16.53
C PRO A 235 21.55 -20.96 17.87
N HIS A 236 20.92 -22.07 18.23
CA HIS A 236 21.45 -23.00 19.22
C HIS A 236 22.88 -23.42 18.80
N GLN A 237 23.88 -22.60 19.15
CA GLN A 237 25.23 -23.09 19.38
C GLN A 237 25.22 -23.64 20.81
N LYS A 238 25.38 -24.97 20.88
CA LYS A 238 25.87 -25.63 22.09
C LYS A 238 27.25 -25.10 22.46
#